data_AF-A0A8S3ILS3-F1
#
_entry.id   AF-A0A8S3ILS3-F1
#
_cell.length_a   1.000
_cell.length_b   1.000
_cell.length_c   1.000
_cell.angle_alpha   90.00
_cell.angle_beta   90.00
_cell.angle_gamma   90.00
#
_symmetry.space_group_name_H-M   'P 1'
#
loop_
_entity.id
_entity.type
_entity.pdbx_description
1 polymer ?
#
loop_
_entity_poly.entity_id
_entity_poly.type
_entity_poly.pdbx_seq_one_letter_code
_entity_poly.pdbx_strand_id
1 'polypeptide(L)'
;QQQPTISSVGPSIANGRTTPFTGPNNQSFSNSLMTSLDQRMSPLTIGASDQIPIAVAFQETIHVMMSGDDQTKWKVRILGDMLVSFPAAILNLLVNPSPILNILEFRLQNLNKVENIIANPQLITLNQSGEESSDGPTYSFNMSALSNILRNLQEKNRSLPFFNFGILKYEVKHTGVLNIPIQVSSQWTRTFDTISV
;
A
#
# COMPACT_ATOMS: atom_id res chain seq x y z
N GLN A 1 -28.38 -11.24 -27.40
CA GLN A 1 -27.45 -10.80 -26.34
C GLN A 1 -26.31 -10.07 -27.03
N GLN A 2 -26.11 -8.78 -26.79
CA GLN A 2 -24.99 -8.03 -27.37
C GLN A 2 -24.16 -7.41 -26.23
N GLN A 3 -22.84 -7.46 -26.38
CA GLN A 3 -21.83 -7.09 -25.39
C GLN A 3 -21.71 -5.57 -25.20
N PRO A 4 -21.32 -5.11 -24.01
CA PRO A 4 -20.94 -3.70 -23.79
C PRO A 4 -19.73 -3.32 -24.62
N THR A 5 -19.79 -2.16 -25.25
CA THR A 5 -18.62 -1.50 -25.85
C THR A 5 -18.04 -0.54 -24.82
N ILE A 6 -16.80 -0.80 -24.37
CA ILE A 6 -16.05 0.06 -23.45
C ILE A 6 -15.18 0.99 -24.29
N SER A 7 -15.41 2.30 -24.24
CA SER A 7 -14.55 3.30 -24.88
C SER A 7 -13.63 3.93 -23.84
N SER A 8 -12.33 3.70 -23.96
CA SER A 8 -11.27 4.39 -23.22
C SER A 8 -10.91 5.67 -23.96
N VAL A 9 -10.97 6.82 -23.29
CA VAL A 9 -10.37 8.07 -23.76
C VAL A 9 -9.16 8.33 -22.88
N GLY A 10 -7.99 7.88 -23.33
CA GLY A 10 -6.70 8.16 -22.69
C GLY A 10 -6.01 9.37 -23.36
N PRO A 11 -5.11 10.08 -22.64
CA PRO A 11 -4.25 11.08 -23.26
C PRO A 11 -3.24 10.39 -24.20
N SER A 12 -3.06 10.95 -25.39
CA SER A 12 -2.11 10.48 -26.40
C SER A 12 -0.67 10.58 -25.88
N ILE A 13 0.00 9.43 -25.70
CA ILE A 13 1.45 9.35 -25.54
C ILE A 13 2.02 8.69 -26.80
N ALA A 14 2.92 9.41 -27.47
CA ALA A 14 3.56 9.00 -28.71
C ALA A 14 4.59 7.87 -28.48
N ASN A 15 4.42 6.81 -29.28
CA ASN A 15 5.40 5.88 -29.87
C ASN A 15 6.53 5.29 -29.01
N GLY A 16 6.42 3.97 -28.80
CA GLY A 16 7.51 3.06 -28.42
C GLY A 16 7.15 1.58 -28.66
N ARG A 17 7.19 1.16 -29.93
CA ARG A 17 7.29 -0.21 -30.53
C ARG A 17 6.86 -1.46 -29.71
N THR A 18 5.86 -2.16 -30.27
CA THR A 18 5.27 -3.46 -29.90
C THR A 18 5.99 -4.70 -30.43
N THR A 19 5.81 -5.85 -29.76
CA THR A 19 5.56 -7.20 -30.36
C THR A 19 4.68 -8.06 -29.41
N PRO A 20 3.95 -9.10 -29.90
CA PRO A 20 2.53 -9.30 -29.57
C PRO A 20 2.15 -10.51 -28.69
N PHE A 21 0.86 -10.53 -28.33
CA PHE A 21 0.06 -11.48 -27.54
C PHE A 21 0.04 -12.94 -28.05
N THR A 22 -0.03 -13.90 -27.11
CA THR A 22 -0.85 -15.13 -27.21
C THR A 22 -1.12 -15.66 -25.79
N GLY A 23 -2.38 -15.75 -25.36
CA GLY A 23 -2.79 -16.52 -24.16
C GLY A 23 -3.08 -17.99 -24.50
N PRO A 24 -3.79 -18.74 -23.65
CA PRO A 24 -3.84 -18.74 -22.19
C PRO A 24 -3.36 -20.10 -21.63
N ASN A 25 -2.63 -20.17 -20.51
CA ASN A 25 -2.54 -21.40 -19.74
C ASN A 25 -2.07 -21.16 -18.29
N ASN A 26 -2.81 -21.79 -17.38
CA ASN A 26 -2.48 -22.01 -15.98
C ASN A 26 -1.01 -22.43 -15.82
N GLN A 27 -0.20 -21.63 -15.13
CA GLN A 27 1.09 -22.05 -14.56
C GLN A 27 1.63 -20.96 -13.62
N SER A 28 1.77 -21.35 -12.34
CA SER A 28 2.78 -20.92 -11.38
C SER A 28 3.52 -19.61 -11.69
N PHE A 29 3.27 -18.57 -10.89
CA PHE A 29 4.17 -17.42 -10.77
C PHE A 29 5.51 -17.90 -10.20
N SER A 30 6.37 -18.40 -11.08
CA SER A 30 7.77 -18.67 -10.79
C SER A 30 8.50 -17.34 -10.62
N ASN A 31 9.11 -17.17 -9.45
CA ASN A 31 10.03 -16.11 -9.10
C ASN A 31 11.07 -15.86 -10.19
N SER A 32 10.95 -14.77 -10.95
CA SER A 32 11.98 -14.36 -11.92
C SER A 32 12.37 -12.89 -11.84
N LEU A 33 12.09 -12.22 -10.71
CA LEU A 33 12.74 -10.94 -10.37
C LEU A 33 13.86 -11.09 -9.31
N MET A 34 14.07 -12.29 -8.76
CA MET A 34 14.98 -12.53 -7.63
C MET A 34 16.40 -13.00 -8.01
N THR A 35 16.69 -13.32 -9.26
CA THR A 35 17.99 -13.93 -9.61
C THR A 35 19.12 -12.94 -9.95
N SER A 36 18.95 -11.63 -9.75
CA SER A 36 20.05 -10.66 -9.95
C SER A 36 20.44 -9.85 -8.71
N LEU A 37 19.76 -10.02 -7.57
CA LEU A 37 20.10 -9.31 -6.33
C LEU A 37 20.95 -10.14 -5.35
N ASP A 38 21.09 -11.45 -5.58
CA ASP A 38 21.73 -12.39 -4.66
C ASP A 38 23.27 -12.47 -4.71
N GLN A 39 23.95 -11.64 -5.51
CA GLN A 39 25.43 -11.62 -5.56
C GLN A 39 26.06 -10.27 -5.19
N ARG A 40 25.27 -9.30 -4.71
CA ARG A 40 25.79 -8.01 -4.23
C ARG A 40 25.40 -7.65 -2.78
N MET A 41 24.76 -8.57 -2.06
CA MET A 41 24.71 -8.48 -0.60
C MET A 41 26.03 -9.04 -0.06
N SER A 42 27.05 -8.18 0.03
CA SER A 42 28.21 -8.45 0.89
C SER A 42 27.69 -8.92 2.26
N PRO A 43 28.33 -9.90 2.92
CA PRO A 43 27.95 -10.25 4.28
C PRO A 43 28.03 -8.96 5.08
N LEU A 44 26.90 -8.51 5.62
CA LEU A 44 26.90 -7.48 6.65
C LEU A 44 27.76 -8.06 7.77
N THR A 45 29.02 -7.65 7.80
CA THR A 45 29.84 -7.72 9.00
C THR A 45 29.01 -7.01 10.05
N ILE A 46 28.52 -7.78 11.01
CA ILE A 46 27.90 -7.31 12.25
C ILE A 46 29.02 -6.60 13.00
N GLY A 47 29.31 -5.38 12.55
CA GLY A 47 30.25 -4.44 13.10
C GLY A 47 29.46 -3.15 13.29
N ALA A 48 28.79 -3.05 14.43
CA ALA A 48 28.37 -1.78 15.04
C ALA A 48 27.67 -0.75 14.12
N SER A 49 26.71 -1.16 13.28
CA SER A 49 25.69 -0.23 12.78
C SER A 49 24.39 -0.47 13.54
N ASP A 50 24.10 0.43 14.48
CA ASP A 50 22.94 0.47 15.37
C ASP A 50 21.60 0.78 14.64
N GLN A 51 21.51 0.41 13.36
CA GLN A 51 20.37 0.76 12.50
C GLN A 51 19.55 -0.49 12.18
N ILE A 52 18.28 -0.44 12.55
CA ILE A 52 17.30 -1.49 12.31
C ILE A 52 16.66 -1.25 10.93
N PRO A 53 16.86 -2.14 9.93
CA PRO A 53 16.19 -2.01 8.65
C PRO A 53 14.69 -2.30 8.81
N ILE A 54 13.86 -1.30 8.55
CA ILE A 54 12.40 -1.38 8.59
C ILE A 54 11.87 -1.02 7.20
N ALA A 55 10.97 -1.84 6.66
CA ALA A 55 10.29 -1.52 5.40
C ALA A 55 8.88 -1.00 5.68
N VAL A 56 8.47 0.02 4.92
CA VAL A 56 7.14 0.63 5.03
C VAL A 56 6.46 0.54 3.66
N ALA A 57 5.18 0.21 3.66
CA ALA A 57 4.37 0.16 2.45
C ALA A 57 3.05 0.92 2.66
N PHE A 58 2.67 1.69 1.64
CA PHE A 58 1.34 2.31 1.54
C PHE A 58 0.58 1.56 0.45
N GLN A 59 -0.59 1.05 0.81
CA GLN A 59 -1.48 0.35 -0.12
C GLN A 59 -2.78 1.12 -0.22
N GLU A 60 -3.04 1.71 -1.39
CA GLU A 60 -4.25 2.48 -1.65
C GLU A 60 -5.19 1.72 -2.60
N THR A 61 -6.48 1.70 -2.26
CA THR A 61 -7.55 1.09 -3.05
C THR A 61 -8.56 2.16 -3.45
N ILE A 62 -8.80 2.28 -4.75
CA ILE A 62 -9.73 3.25 -5.32
C ILE A 62 -11.03 2.54 -5.69
N HIS A 63 -12.11 2.89 -5.00
CA HIS A 63 -13.46 2.49 -5.35
C HIS A 63 -14.11 3.60 -6.20
N VAL A 64 -14.59 3.24 -7.38
CA VAL A 64 -15.30 4.18 -8.25
C VAL A 64 -16.61 3.56 -8.73
N MET A 65 -17.69 4.31 -8.59
CA MET A 65 -18.97 4.04 -9.22
C MET A 65 -19.21 5.11 -10.29
N MET A 66 -19.18 4.71 -11.55
CA MET A 66 -19.37 5.59 -12.71
C MET A 66 -20.80 5.46 -13.22
N SER A 67 -21.53 6.56 -13.26
CA SER A 67 -22.94 6.58 -13.69
C SER A 67 -23.04 7.28 -15.05
N GLY A 68 -22.77 6.56 -16.13
CA GLY A 68 -22.75 7.11 -17.48
C GLY A 68 -21.57 8.07 -17.72
N ASP A 69 -21.77 9.04 -18.59
CA ASP A 69 -20.80 10.08 -18.96
C ASP A 69 -20.81 11.31 -18.02
N ASP A 70 -21.86 11.47 -17.22
CA ASP A 70 -22.00 12.56 -16.27
C ASP A 70 -21.10 12.38 -15.04
N GLN A 71 -19.92 13.01 -15.09
CA GLN A 71 -18.92 12.99 -14.02
C GLN A 71 -19.45 13.51 -12.68
N THR A 72 -20.51 14.34 -12.65
CA THR A 72 -21.08 14.85 -11.39
C THR A 72 -21.77 13.76 -10.57
N LYS A 73 -22.17 12.66 -11.22
CA LYS A 73 -22.84 11.51 -10.58
C LYS A 73 -21.87 10.41 -10.17
N TRP A 74 -20.57 10.58 -10.46
CA TRP A 74 -19.57 9.59 -10.10
C TRP A 74 -19.31 9.65 -8.60
N LYS A 75 -19.22 8.49 -7.97
CA LYS A 75 -18.86 8.36 -6.56
C LYS A 75 -17.49 7.72 -6.47
N VAL A 76 -16.58 8.39 -5.79
CA VAL A 76 -15.20 7.93 -5.60
C VAL A 76 -14.95 7.78 -4.10
N ARG A 77 -14.20 6.75 -3.74
CA ARG A 77 -13.71 6.55 -2.39
C ARG A 77 -12.33 5.93 -2.45
N ILE A 78 -11.34 6.54 -1.81
CA ILE A 78 -9.96 6.06 -1.81
C ILE A 78 -9.58 5.69 -0.39
N LEU A 79 -9.31 4.40 -0.16
CA LEU A 79 -8.94 3.86 1.15
C LEU A 79 -7.47 3.46 1.13
N GLY A 80 -6.74 3.83 2.17
CA GLY A 80 -5.33 3.53 2.32
C GLY A 80 -5.04 2.73 3.59
N ASP A 81 -4.13 1.77 3.47
CA ASP A 81 -3.52 1.04 4.59
C ASP A 81 -2.02 1.33 4.60
N MET A 82 -1.46 1.61 5.78
CA MET A 82 -0.02 1.68 6.02
C MET A 82 0.45 0.42 6.74
N LEU A 83 1.41 -0.27 6.13
CA LEU A 83 2.03 -1.48 6.63
C LEU A 83 3.49 -1.22 7.00
N VAL A 84 3.94 -1.82 8.09
CA VAL A 84 5.35 -1.80 8.51
C VAL A 84 5.84 -3.24 8.64
N SER A 85 7.01 -3.52 8.06
CA SER A 85 7.56 -4.87 7.97
C SER A 85 8.90 -4.96 8.69
N PHE A 86 9.00 -5.93 9.60
CA PHE A 86 10.22 -6.22 10.36
C PHE A 86 10.85 -7.53 9.88
N PRO A 87 12.13 -7.53 9.46
CA PRO A 87 12.83 -8.77 9.13
C PRO A 87 12.96 -9.71 10.34
N ALA A 88 12.93 -11.02 10.11
CA ALA A 88 13.07 -12.01 11.19
C ALA A 88 14.44 -11.93 11.91
N ALA A 89 15.48 -11.51 11.19
CA ALA A 89 16.85 -11.42 11.70
C ALA A 89 17.02 -10.39 12.83
N ILE A 90 16.21 -9.33 12.86
CA ILE A 90 16.29 -8.26 13.86
C ILE A 90 15.42 -8.54 15.09
N LEU A 91 14.57 -9.57 15.07
CA LEU A 91 13.62 -9.82 16.17
C LEU A 91 14.32 -10.04 17.50
N ASN A 92 15.45 -10.74 17.51
CA ASN A 92 16.20 -10.98 18.73
C ASN A 92 16.71 -9.67 19.37
N LEU A 93 16.98 -8.64 18.55
CA LEU A 93 17.37 -7.30 19.03
C LEU A 93 16.17 -6.52 19.59
N LEU A 94 15.00 -6.65 18.97
CA LEU A 94 13.77 -5.96 19.41
C LEU A 94 13.11 -6.65 20.62
N VAL A 95 13.25 -7.97 20.74
CA VAL A 95 12.64 -8.80 21.80
C VAL A 95 13.47 -8.81 23.09
N ASN A 96 14.78 -8.54 22.99
CA ASN A 96 15.67 -8.42 24.13
C ASN A 96 16.25 -6.99 24.18
N PRO A 97 15.44 -6.00 24.58
CA PRO A 97 15.85 -4.60 24.50
C PRO A 97 17.07 -4.36 25.38
N SER A 98 18.15 -3.89 24.75
CA SER A 98 19.26 -3.27 25.48
C SER A 98 18.74 -1.95 26.07
N PRO A 99 19.11 -1.56 27.30
CA PRO A 99 18.49 -0.43 28.00
C PRO A 99 18.77 0.96 27.42
N ILE A 100 19.65 1.07 26.40
CA ILE A 100 20.20 2.37 25.96
C ILE A 100 19.42 2.98 24.80
N LEU A 101 18.86 2.19 23.87
CA LEU A 101 18.20 2.71 22.68
C LEU A 101 17.13 1.74 22.24
N ASN A 102 15.91 2.23 22.05
CA ASN A 102 15.01 1.83 20.97
C ASN A 102 13.68 2.57 21.16
N ILE A 103 13.69 3.86 20.84
CA ILE A 103 12.47 4.58 20.50
C ILE A 103 12.32 4.45 19.00
N LEU A 104 11.23 3.83 18.54
CA LEU A 104 10.89 3.81 17.12
C LEU A 104 9.79 4.83 16.88
N GLU A 105 10.12 5.86 16.13
CA GLU A 105 9.25 6.99 15.82
C GLU A 105 9.17 7.23 14.32
N PHE A 106 8.02 7.71 13.88
CA PHE A 106 7.82 8.13 12.50
C PHE A 106 6.88 9.33 12.43
N ARG A 107 6.96 10.06 11.30
CA ARG A 107 6.08 11.16 10.97
C ARG A 107 5.38 10.89 9.65
N LEU A 108 4.15 11.39 9.55
CA LEU A 108 3.39 11.36 8.31
C LEU A 108 3.43 12.74 7.67
N GLN A 109 3.87 12.79 6.42
CA GLN A 109 3.84 14.00 5.61
C GLN A 109 2.55 14.06 4.77
N ASN A 110 2.21 15.25 4.27
CA ASN A 110 1.03 15.48 3.41
C ASN A 110 -0.31 15.08 4.04
N LEU A 111 -0.44 15.20 5.37
CA LEU A 111 -1.69 14.87 6.06
C LEU A 111 -2.90 15.70 5.63
N ASN A 112 -2.66 16.87 5.04
CA ASN A 112 -3.71 17.70 4.45
C ASN A 112 -4.48 16.97 3.34
N LYS A 113 -3.87 15.97 2.67
CA LYS A 113 -4.47 15.16 1.60
C LYS A 113 -5.22 13.92 2.09
N VAL A 114 -5.22 13.64 3.40
CA VAL A 114 -5.91 12.48 3.98
C VAL A 114 -6.90 12.92 5.06
N GLU A 115 -7.87 12.07 5.32
CA GLU A 115 -8.89 12.21 6.36
C GLU A 115 -9.21 10.84 6.98
N ASN A 116 -10.04 10.83 8.02
CA ASN A 116 -10.50 9.60 8.69
C ASN A 116 -9.35 8.65 9.09
N ILE A 117 -8.25 9.20 9.61
CA ILE A 117 -7.09 8.41 10.03
C ILE A 117 -7.43 7.60 11.28
N ILE A 118 -7.21 6.28 11.20
CA ILE A 118 -7.39 5.33 12.29
C ILE A 118 -6.04 4.66 12.56
N ALA A 119 -5.41 5.01 13.68
CA ALA A 119 -4.17 4.41 14.16
C ALA A 119 -4.41 3.08 14.87
N ASN A 120 -3.44 2.17 14.84
CA ASN A 120 -3.45 0.95 15.65
C ASN A 120 -3.04 1.26 17.11
N PRO A 121 -3.99 1.32 18.06
CA PRO A 121 -3.70 1.79 19.43
C PRO A 121 -2.84 0.80 20.22
N GLN A 122 -2.72 -0.46 19.77
CA GLN A 122 -1.87 -1.45 20.43
C GLN A 122 -0.39 -1.25 20.09
N LEU A 123 -0.12 -0.74 18.87
CA LEU A 123 1.24 -0.65 18.35
C LEU A 123 1.79 0.77 18.40
N ILE A 124 0.97 1.79 18.24
CA ILE A 124 1.42 3.18 18.13
C ILE A 124 0.62 4.12 19.03
N THR A 125 1.30 5.16 19.50
CA THR A 125 0.69 6.26 20.25
C THR A 125 1.13 7.58 19.61
N LEU A 126 0.22 8.55 19.58
CA LEU A 126 0.55 9.89 19.11
C LEU A 126 1.35 10.61 20.20
N ASN A 127 2.58 11.01 19.89
CA ASN A 127 3.40 11.80 20.80
C ASN A 127 2.97 13.27 20.74
N GLN A 128 2.36 13.74 21.84
CA GLN A 128 1.94 15.14 22.01
C GLN A 128 3.00 16.01 22.69
N SER A 129 4.19 15.46 22.98
CA SER A 129 5.14 16.00 23.97
C SER A 129 6.18 16.99 23.46
N GLY A 130 6.18 17.42 22.20
CA GLY A 130 7.21 18.35 21.75
C GLY A 130 6.89 19.00 20.43
N GLU A 131 6.43 20.26 20.53
CA GLU A 131 6.30 21.28 19.50
C GLU A 131 5.53 20.82 18.25
N GLU A 132 4.52 21.59 17.84
CA GLU A 132 3.96 21.45 16.50
C GLU A 132 5.04 21.84 15.49
N SER A 133 5.98 20.94 15.25
CA SER A 133 6.94 21.06 14.17
C SER A 133 6.13 21.18 12.89
N SER A 134 6.56 22.06 11.98
CA SER A 134 5.86 22.32 10.71
C SER A 134 5.67 21.07 9.82
N ASP A 135 6.18 19.93 10.27
CA ASP A 135 6.35 18.68 9.54
C ASP A 135 5.34 17.58 9.96
N GLY A 136 4.36 17.93 10.83
CA GLY A 136 3.22 17.07 11.18
C GLY A 136 3.37 16.28 12.50
N PRO A 137 2.34 15.48 12.86
CA PRO A 137 2.32 14.70 14.09
C PRO A 137 3.37 13.57 14.08
N THR A 138 4.00 13.36 15.24
CA THR A 138 4.95 12.26 15.47
C THR A 138 4.26 11.09 16.15
N TYR A 139 4.41 9.90 15.61
CA TYR A 139 3.89 8.65 16.17
C TYR A 139 5.04 7.82 16.71
N SER A 140 4.85 7.27 17.91
CA SER A 140 5.83 6.39 18.56
C SER A 140 5.28 5.01 18.72
N PHE A 141 6.12 4.01 18.46
CA PHE A 141 5.77 2.63 18.68
C PHE A 141 5.82 2.28 20.17
N ASN A 142 4.81 1.56 20.62
CA ASN A 142 4.85 0.85 21.89
C ASN A 142 5.77 -0.37 21.73
N MET A 143 7.06 -0.18 22.03
CA MET A 143 8.07 -1.23 21.87
C MET A 143 7.82 -2.45 22.76
N SER A 144 7.16 -2.28 23.91
CA SER A 144 6.76 -3.40 24.78
C SER A 144 5.66 -4.24 24.12
N ALA A 145 4.63 -3.62 23.57
CA ALA A 145 3.59 -4.33 22.84
C ALA A 145 4.13 -5.00 21.56
N LEU A 146 4.95 -4.27 20.79
CA LEU A 146 5.56 -4.76 19.56
C LEU A 146 6.45 -5.98 19.81
N SER A 147 7.34 -5.93 20.80
CA SER A 147 8.23 -7.04 21.14
C SER A 147 7.47 -8.30 21.57
N ASN A 148 6.40 -8.14 22.35
CA ASN A 148 5.53 -9.25 22.73
C ASN A 148 4.84 -9.89 21.53
N ILE A 149 4.31 -9.08 20.61
CA ILE A 149 3.65 -9.58 19.40
C ILE A 149 4.66 -10.29 18.49
N LEU A 150 5.84 -9.69 18.29
CA LEU A 150 6.92 -10.28 17.50
C LEU A 150 7.39 -11.62 18.07
N ARG A 151 7.57 -11.71 19.39
CA ARG A 151 7.91 -12.97 20.08
C ARG A 151 6.86 -14.05 19.80
N ASN A 152 5.58 -13.72 19.99
CA ASN A 152 4.48 -14.65 19.73
C ASN A 152 4.41 -15.11 18.27
N LEU A 153 4.71 -14.22 17.32
CA LEU A 153 4.72 -14.56 15.89
C LEU A 153 5.94 -15.41 15.50
N GLN A 154 7.09 -15.16 16.11
CA GLN A 154 8.30 -15.96 15.92
C GLN A 154 8.14 -17.39 16.45
N GLU A 155 7.47 -17.56 17.59
CA GLU A 155 7.14 -18.87 18.17
C GLU A 155 6.17 -19.65 17.28
N LYS A 156 5.15 -18.96 16.74
CA LYS A 156 4.13 -19.59 15.88
C LYS A 156 4.63 -19.89 14.47
N ASN A 157 5.40 -18.99 13.87
CA ASN A 157 5.75 -19.00 12.44
C ASN A 157 7.24 -18.70 12.22
N ARG A 158 8.11 -19.58 12.71
CA ARG A 158 9.58 -19.39 12.70
C ARG A 158 10.22 -19.31 11.31
N SER A 159 9.51 -19.71 10.25
CA SER A 159 10.02 -19.75 8.87
C SER A 159 9.79 -18.48 8.05
N LEU A 160 9.04 -17.49 8.57
CA LEU A 160 8.76 -16.26 7.82
C LEU A 160 9.98 -15.34 7.83
N PRO A 161 10.42 -14.81 6.67
CA PRO A 161 11.54 -13.88 6.60
C PRO A 161 11.17 -12.46 7.08
N PHE A 162 9.88 -12.11 7.05
CA PHE A 162 9.37 -10.79 7.43
C PHE A 162 8.02 -10.91 8.16
N PHE A 163 7.75 -9.96 9.06
CA PHE A 163 6.48 -9.81 9.76
C PHE A 163 5.87 -8.44 9.47
N ASN A 164 4.66 -8.43 8.91
CA ASN A 164 3.96 -7.21 8.47
C ASN A 164 2.89 -6.81 9.49
N PHE A 165 2.81 -5.51 9.80
CA PHE A 165 1.85 -4.94 10.74
C PHE A 165 1.06 -3.81 10.10
N GLY A 166 -0.26 -3.86 10.23
CA GLY A 166 -1.14 -2.71 9.93
C GLY A 166 -0.99 -1.64 11.00
N ILE A 167 -0.50 -0.47 10.59
CA ILE A 167 -0.22 0.64 11.50
C ILE A 167 -1.31 1.70 11.44
N LEU A 168 -1.72 2.11 10.25
CA LEU A 168 -2.73 3.14 10.04
C LEU A 168 -3.67 2.73 8.92
N LYS A 169 -4.93 3.13 9.06
CA LYS A 169 -5.90 3.19 7.98
C LYS A 169 -6.28 4.64 7.76
N TYR A 170 -6.50 5.04 6.52
CA TYR A 170 -6.87 6.41 6.19
C TYR A 170 -7.74 6.45 4.93
N GLU A 171 -8.40 7.58 4.74
CA GLU A 171 -9.13 7.89 3.52
C GLU A 171 -8.41 9.06 2.83
N VAL A 172 -8.16 8.93 1.53
CA VAL A 172 -7.51 10.02 0.77
C VAL A 172 -8.58 11.00 0.33
N LYS A 173 -8.39 12.27 0.67
CA LYS A 173 -9.26 13.35 0.20
C LYS A 173 -9.17 13.42 -1.31
N HIS A 174 -10.33 13.49 -1.96
CA HIS A 174 -10.39 13.67 -3.40
C HIS A 174 -11.25 14.88 -3.75
N THR A 175 -10.78 15.68 -4.69
CA THR A 175 -11.50 16.84 -5.23
C THR A 175 -12.07 16.44 -6.59
N GLY A 176 -13.21 15.75 -6.58
CA GLY A 176 -13.92 15.36 -7.81
C GLY A 176 -13.28 14.20 -8.59
N VAL A 177 -13.66 14.08 -9.85
CA VAL A 177 -13.36 12.95 -10.77
C VAL A 177 -11.96 13.02 -11.40
N LEU A 178 -11.26 14.15 -11.27
CA LEU A 178 -9.94 14.37 -11.88
C LEU A 178 -8.82 13.56 -11.21
N ASN A 179 -9.03 13.10 -9.98
CA ASN A 179 -8.03 12.34 -9.23
C ASN A 179 -8.15 10.81 -9.42
N ILE A 180 -8.99 10.37 -10.37
CA ILE A 180 -9.12 8.95 -10.69
C ILE A 180 -8.09 8.60 -11.78
N PRO A 181 -7.19 7.62 -11.56
CA PRO A 181 -6.14 7.28 -12.53
C PRO A 181 -6.67 6.83 -13.89
N ILE A 182 -7.87 6.24 -13.92
CA ILE A 182 -8.53 5.75 -15.13
C ILE A 182 -9.98 6.23 -15.14
N GLN A 183 -10.35 6.97 -16.18
CA GLN A 183 -11.72 7.36 -16.45
C GLN A 183 -12.33 6.40 -17.47
N VAL A 184 -13.51 5.84 -17.16
CA VAL A 184 -14.22 4.92 -18.05
C VAL A 184 -15.61 5.47 -18.31
N SER A 185 -16.04 5.48 -19.56
CA SER A 185 -17.42 5.79 -19.94
C SER A 185 -18.03 4.57 -20.60
N SER A 186 -19.24 4.17 -20.18
CA SER A 186 -20.00 3.12 -20.84
C SER A 186 -21.25 3.71 -21.48
N GLN A 187 -21.47 3.40 -22.75
CA GLN A 187 -22.70 3.73 -23.46
C GLN A 187 -23.35 2.46 -23.99
N TRP A 188 -24.67 2.41 -23.93
CA TRP A 188 -25.46 1.30 -24.42
C TRP A 188 -26.52 1.82 -25.38
N THR A 189 -26.52 1.30 -26.61
CA THR A 189 -27.57 1.58 -27.60
C THR A 189 -28.50 0.38 -27.67
N ARG A 190 -29.80 0.62 -27.52
CA ARG A 190 -30.83 -0.41 -27.72
C ARG A 190 -31.42 -0.27 -29.12
N THR A 191 -31.22 -1.27 -29.96
CA THR A 191 -31.95 -1.38 -31.23
C THR A 191 -33.23 -2.17 -31.02
N PHE A 192 -34.32 -1.68 -31.60
CA PHE A 192 -35.56 -2.43 -31.71
C PHE A 192 -35.69 -2.87 -33.17
N ASP A 193 -35.56 -4.16 -33.42
CA ASP A 193 -35.89 -4.71 -34.73
C ASP A 193 -37.42 -4.62 -34.87
N THR A 194 -37.87 -3.73 -35.75
CA THR A 194 -39.29 -3.64 -36.07
C THR A 194 -39.59 -4.83 -36.98
N ILE A 195 -40.22 -5.88 -36.46
CA ILE A 195 -40.75 -6.96 -37.29
C ILE A 195 -41.94 -6.37 -38.04
N SER A 196 -41.74 -6.01 -39.30
CA SER A 196 -42.82 -5.73 -40.24
C SER A 196 -43.62 -7.03 -40.41
N VAL A 197 -44.89 -7.03 -40.01
CA VAL A 197 -45.87 -8.10 -40.25
C VAL A 197 -46.58 -7.83 -41.56
#